data_AF-S0JLM9-F1
#
_entry.id   AF-S0JLM9-F1
#
_cell.length_a   1.000
_cell.length_b   1.000
_cell.length_c   1.000
_cell.angle_alpha   90.00
_cell.angle_beta   90.00
_cell.angle_gamma   90.00
#
_symmetry.space_group_name_H-M   'P 1'
#
loop_
_entity.id
_entity.type
_entity.pdbx_description
1 polymer ?
#
loop_
_entity_poly.entity_id
_entity_poly.type
_entity_poly.pdbx_seq_one_letter_code
_entity_poly.pdbx_strand_id
1 'polypeptide(L)'
;MTRAAQLTTTTAYSLLQSTIKIPQYVTLAKQLGYQQLGMTDSDNLHGALEFMQACQKEGMKGIVGLFLRYQSPITEQEHAIFLFAKNYAGYQQLMKLSSQKMITGAVSLESFKPMDDVIAVLPNENELTVLFSSDVQQATKRLQAFQEQFGNDDFFYGIAYQQPILPVQEWLASQRVAPAAYHLINSLHKEEAFAVNVLHRIKEGTQIEDLRQEIEQLTDHSLSAANQQQAWYAEHFPEAWQNTLKIADNCQLELPIHQTLLPHYPLDNQSADNYLRELCFRLLSERIPQADARYQERLEYELSVIHKMGFDDYFLIIWDVMAFAHREQIVTGAGRGSAAGSLVAYVLSITDVDPIQYQLLFERFLNPERYTMPDIDLDIPDNRREEVLLYVKNKYGQEHVAQIATFGTMAAKMVLRDVGRVFGLSQSEANRWSRAIPNALKMTLDRAYQESKALRELVELNERNTRIYQVAKTLEGLPRHVSTHAAGVVISDDKLVDLVPLQAGSEEIWLTQFTMNDVETVGLLKMDFLGCAIR
;
A
#
# COMPACT_ATOMS: atom_id res chain seq x y z
N MET A 1 -0.22 -5.97 -35.09
CA MET A 1 -1.13 -5.77 -33.95
C MET A 1 -1.10 -4.30 -33.60
N THR A 2 -2.25 -3.64 -33.57
CA THR A 2 -2.35 -2.25 -33.10
C THR A 2 -2.10 -2.22 -31.59
N ARG A 3 -1.20 -1.35 -31.14
CA ARG A 3 -0.82 -1.21 -29.73
C ARG A 3 -1.85 -0.34 -29.00
N ALA A 4 -2.24 -0.74 -27.80
CA ALA A 4 -3.17 0.00 -26.97
C ALA A 4 -2.71 0.04 -25.50
N ALA A 5 -2.94 1.19 -24.87
CA ALA A 5 -2.59 1.46 -23.49
C ALA A 5 -3.76 2.06 -22.73
N GLN A 6 -4.00 1.59 -21.49
CA GLN A 6 -4.94 2.17 -20.54
C GLN A 6 -4.13 2.63 -19.33
N LEU A 7 -3.76 3.91 -19.25
CA LEU A 7 -2.81 4.40 -18.23
C LEU A 7 -3.47 4.86 -16.93
N THR A 8 -4.66 5.45 -17.02
CA THR A 8 -5.34 6.10 -15.89
C THR A 8 -6.41 5.19 -15.30
N THR A 9 -6.07 4.46 -14.24
CA THR A 9 -6.96 3.49 -13.59
C THR A 9 -6.94 3.70 -12.09
N THR A 10 -8.10 4.00 -11.53
CA THR A 10 -8.33 4.02 -10.09
C THR A 10 -8.69 2.61 -9.66
N THR A 11 -7.86 1.97 -8.84
CA THR A 11 -8.16 0.63 -8.30
C THR A 11 -8.89 0.73 -6.98
N ALA A 12 -9.33 -0.39 -6.44
CA ALA A 12 -9.97 -0.46 -5.13
C ALA A 12 -9.08 0.08 -3.99
N TYR A 13 -7.76 0.17 -4.20
CA TYR A 13 -6.82 0.77 -3.26
C TYR A 13 -6.98 2.29 -3.12
N SER A 14 -7.61 2.97 -4.10
CA SER A 14 -8.28 4.24 -3.84
C SER A 14 -9.55 3.98 -3.04
N LEU A 15 -9.37 3.81 -1.73
CA LEU A 15 -10.40 3.34 -0.81
C LEU A 15 -11.73 4.08 -1.01
N LEU A 16 -12.80 3.30 -1.15
CA LEU A 16 -14.18 3.77 -1.34
C LEU A 16 -14.40 4.66 -2.58
N GLN A 17 -13.59 4.50 -3.64
CA GLN A 17 -13.73 5.26 -4.89
C GLN A 17 -13.80 4.38 -6.16
N SER A 18 -13.52 3.09 -6.05
CA SER A 18 -13.46 2.18 -7.19
C SER A 18 -13.80 0.75 -6.80
N THR A 19 -14.38 -0.01 -7.74
CA THR A 19 -14.65 -1.45 -7.61
C THR A 19 -13.56 -2.32 -8.22
N ILE A 20 -12.55 -1.72 -8.88
CA ILE A 20 -11.57 -2.44 -9.68
C ILE A 20 -10.59 -3.21 -8.78
N LYS A 21 -10.66 -4.54 -8.83
CA LYS A 21 -9.65 -5.43 -8.24
C LYS A 21 -8.52 -5.67 -9.25
N ILE A 22 -7.28 -5.48 -8.82
CA ILE A 22 -6.09 -5.54 -9.69
C ILE A 22 -6.02 -6.84 -10.54
N PRO A 23 -6.17 -8.05 -9.99
CA PRO A 23 -6.05 -9.26 -10.80
C PRO A 23 -7.14 -9.38 -11.88
N GLN A 24 -8.36 -8.90 -11.56
CA GLN A 24 -9.48 -8.90 -12.50
C GLN A 24 -9.27 -7.87 -13.61
N TYR A 25 -8.75 -6.69 -13.27
CA TYR A 25 -8.39 -5.64 -14.22
C TYR A 25 -7.40 -6.14 -15.26
N VAL A 26 -6.27 -6.70 -14.82
CA VAL A 26 -5.21 -7.16 -15.73
C VAL A 26 -5.74 -8.25 -16.67
N THR A 27 -6.51 -9.21 -16.13
CA THR A 27 -7.10 -10.30 -16.91
C THR A 27 -8.08 -9.79 -17.96
N LEU A 28 -9.02 -8.93 -17.56
CA LEU A 28 -10.04 -8.41 -18.47
C LEU A 28 -9.43 -7.49 -19.52
N ALA A 29 -8.51 -6.60 -19.15
CA ALA A 29 -7.90 -5.67 -20.09
C ALA A 29 -7.10 -6.39 -21.18
N LYS A 30 -6.41 -7.48 -20.84
CA LYS A 30 -5.77 -8.36 -21.83
C LYS A 30 -6.78 -8.96 -22.81
N GLN A 31 -7.95 -9.43 -22.33
CA GLN A 31 -9.02 -9.93 -23.19
C GLN A 31 -9.62 -8.83 -24.09
N LEU A 32 -9.68 -7.60 -23.61
CA LEU A 32 -10.13 -6.42 -24.34
C LEU A 32 -9.10 -5.86 -25.33
N GLY A 33 -7.92 -6.48 -25.43
CA GLY A 33 -6.91 -6.17 -26.44
C GLY A 33 -5.88 -5.12 -26.05
N TYR A 34 -5.76 -4.79 -24.77
CA TYR A 34 -4.67 -3.95 -24.26
C TYR A 34 -3.36 -4.74 -24.18
N GLN A 35 -2.21 -4.05 -24.23
CA GLN A 35 -0.89 -4.62 -23.96
C GLN A 35 -0.16 -3.91 -22.81
N GLN A 36 -0.55 -2.67 -22.53
CA GLN A 36 0.07 -1.80 -21.53
C GLN A 36 -1.02 -1.26 -20.60
N LEU A 37 -0.84 -1.42 -19.30
CA LEU A 37 -1.80 -1.02 -18.28
C LEU A 37 -1.10 -0.12 -17.28
N GLY A 38 -1.79 0.93 -16.87
CA GLY A 38 -1.37 1.80 -15.79
C GLY A 38 -2.33 1.73 -14.61
N MET A 39 -1.77 2.01 -13.44
CA MET A 39 -2.46 2.21 -12.17
C MET A 39 -2.17 3.64 -11.69
N THR A 40 -3.19 4.40 -11.33
CA THR A 40 -3.08 5.79 -10.86
C THR A 40 -4.03 6.00 -9.69
N ASP A 41 -3.78 5.27 -8.60
CA ASP A 41 -4.56 5.44 -7.38
C ASP A 41 -4.39 6.86 -6.80
N SER A 42 -5.43 7.33 -6.11
CA SER A 42 -5.50 8.70 -5.59
C SER A 42 -4.60 8.84 -4.36
N ASP A 43 -3.57 9.68 -4.48
CA ASP A 43 -2.63 10.06 -3.42
C ASP A 43 -1.76 8.93 -2.84
N ASN A 44 -2.05 7.68 -3.16
CA ASN A 44 -1.43 6.49 -2.58
C ASN A 44 -0.87 5.53 -3.64
N LEU A 45 0.02 4.66 -3.19
CA LEU A 45 0.64 3.59 -3.96
C LEU A 45 0.37 2.21 -3.33
N HIS A 46 -0.69 2.06 -2.52
CA HIS A 46 -0.97 0.84 -1.76
C HIS A 46 -0.90 -0.44 -2.62
N GLY A 47 -1.48 -0.40 -3.82
CA GLY A 47 -1.58 -1.53 -4.74
C GLY A 47 -0.42 -1.69 -5.73
N ALA A 48 0.64 -0.87 -5.64
CA ALA A 48 1.65 -0.78 -6.71
C ALA A 48 2.40 -2.10 -6.94
N LEU A 49 2.76 -2.80 -5.86
CA LEU A 49 3.47 -4.07 -5.96
C LEU A 49 2.57 -5.19 -6.49
N GLU A 50 1.35 -5.33 -5.95
CA GLU A 50 0.36 -6.30 -6.45
C GLU A 50 0.07 -6.06 -7.93
N PHE A 51 -0.06 -4.80 -8.36
CA PHE A 51 -0.28 -4.43 -9.75
C PHE A 51 0.84 -4.88 -10.67
N MET A 52 2.09 -4.61 -10.30
CA MET A 52 3.25 -5.02 -11.09
C MET A 52 3.36 -6.54 -11.17
N GLN A 53 3.16 -7.26 -10.06
CA GLN A 53 3.15 -8.72 -10.03
C GLN A 53 2.03 -9.32 -10.89
N ALA A 54 0.82 -8.75 -10.81
CA ALA A 54 -0.32 -9.19 -11.62
C ALA A 54 -0.05 -8.99 -13.12
N CYS A 55 0.51 -7.84 -13.51
CA CYS A 55 0.92 -7.58 -14.89
C CYS A 55 1.98 -8.56 -15.37
N GLN A 56 3.03 -8.79 -14.57
CA GLN A 56 4.10 -9.73 -14.89
C GLN A 56 3.56 -11.15 -15.09
N LYS A 57 2.69 -11.62 -14.19
CA LYS A 57 2.05 -12.94 -14.28
C LYS A 57 1.27 -13.13 -15.58
N GLU A 58 0.58 -12.08 -16.05
CA GLU A 58 -0.20 -12.12 -17.28
C GLU A 58 0.60 -11.73 -18.54
N GLY A 59 1.91 -11.44 -18.42
CA GLY A 59 2.75 -11.00 -19.54
C GLY A 59 2.35 -9.64 -20.10
N MET A 60 1.78 -8.78 -19.25
CA MET A 60 1.35 -7.42 -19.57
C MET A 60 2.40 -6.41 -19.09
N LYS A 61 2.55 -5.29 -19.79
CA LYS A 61 3.41 -4.19 -19.33
C LYS A 61 2.66 -3.34 -18.29
N GLY A 62 3.11 -3.39 -17.04
CA GLY A 62 2.59 -2.55 -15.95
C GLY A 62 3.29 -1.20 -15.89
N ILE A 63 2.51 -0.13 -15.67
CA ILE A 63 2.97 1.25 -15.53
C ILE A 63 2.46 1.78 -14.20
N VAL A 64 3.37 2.05 -13.26
CA VAL A 64 3.00 2.62 -11.96
C VAL A 64 2.90 4.13 -12.08
N GLY A 65 1.74 4.65 -11.75
CA GLY A 65 1.49 6.08 -11.64
C GLY A 65 0.79 6.44 -10.33
N LEU A 66 0.58 7.75 -10.16
CA LEU A 66 -0.01 8.37 -8.98
C LEU A 66 -0.96 9.47 -9.46
N PHE A 67 -2.23 9.39 -9.07
CA PHE A 67 -3.14 10.52 -9.26
C PHE A 67 -3.05 11.41 -8.02
N LEU A 68 -2.21 12.43 -8.08
CA LEU A 68 -1.81 13.23 -6.93
C LEU A 68 -2.67 14.48 -6.83
N ARG A 69 -3.28 14.71 -5.66
CA ARG A 69 -3.82 16.01 -5.26
C ARG A 69 -2.72 16.80 -4.57
N TYR A 70 -2.35 17.93 -5.15
CA TYR A 70 -1.32 18.82 -4.64
C TYR A 70 -1.88 20.21 -4.36
N GLN A 71 -1.28 20.88 -3.39
CA GLN A 71 -1.59 22.24 -3.01
C GLN A 71 -0.91 23.21 -3.98
N SER A 72 -1.71 24.01 -4.69
CA SER A 72 -1.18 25.07 -5.56
C SER A 72 -0.66 26.24 -4.73
N PRO A 73 0.57 26.74 -5.00
CA PRO A 73 1.10 27.92 -4.33
C PRO A 73 0.48 29.23 -4.85
N ILE A 74 -0.29 29.20 -5.94
CA ILE A 74 -0.87 30.38 -6.58
C ILE A 74 -2.35 30.51 -6.24
N THR A 75 -3.11 29.43 -6.43
CA THR A 75 -4.57 29.44 -6.19
C THR A 75 -4.91 29.16 -4.73
N GLU A 76 -3.95 28.68 -3.93
CA GLU A 76 -4.17 28.21 -2.56
C GLU A 76 -5.25 27.11 -2.45
N GLN A 77 -5.50 26.40 -3.54
CA GLN A 77 -6.45 25.28 -3.62
C GLN A 77 -5.73 23.99 -4.00
N GLU A 78 -6.37 22.86 -3.68
CA GLU A 78 -5.92 21.56 -4.17
C GLU A 78 -6.32 21.34 -5.62
N HIS A 79 -5.36 20.89 -6.43
CA HIS A 79 -5.57 20.47 -7.80
C HIS A 79 -4.98 19.08 -8.01
N ALA A 80 -5.38 18.42 -9.09
CA ALA A 80 -4.94 17.06 -9.36
C ALA A 80 -4.04 16.97 -10.60
N ILE A 81 -3.12 16.00 -10.59
CA ILE A 81 -2.22 15.69 -11.71
C ILE A 81 -1.96 14.18 -11.77
N PHE A 82 -1.87 13.63 -12.97
CA PHE A 82 -1.41 12.26 -13.16
C PHE A 82 0.10 12.25 -13.31
N LEU A 83 0.78 11.42 -12.53
CA LEU A 83 2.22 11.23 -12.59
C LEU A 83 2.54 9.77 -12.91
N PHE A 84 3.54 9.50 -13.74
CA PHE A 84 3.95 8.15 -14.13
C PHE A 84 5.45 7.97 -13.98
N ALA A 85 5.88 6.88 -13.35
CA ALA A 85 7.30 6.59 -13.17
C ALA A 85 7.92 6.08 -14.47
N LYS A 86 8.97 6.75 -14.97
CA LYS A 86 9.73 6.27 -16.15
C LYS A 86 10.59 5.06 -15.80
N ASN A 87 11.11 5.01 -14.59
CA ASN A 87 12.04 4.00 -14.11
C ASN A 87 11.99 3.96 -12.56
N TYR A 88 12.92 3.22 -11.94
CA TYR A 88 12.98 3.11 -10.48
C TYR A 88 13.21 4.45 -9.77
N ALA A 89 14.04 5.35 -10.31
CA ALA A 89 14.26 6.68 -9.73
C ALA A 89 12.97 7.53 -9.75
N GLY A 90 12.23 7.48 -10.86
CA GLY A 90 10.91 8.09 -10.95
C GLY A 90 9.90 7.49 -9.97
N TYR A 91 9.96 6.17 -9.76
CA TYR A 91 9.13 5.49 -8.77
C TYR A 91 9.45 5.94 -7.34
N GLN A 92 10.73 6.13 -6.99
CA GLN A 92 11.13 6.72 -5.70
C GLN A 92 10.60 8.15 -5.52
N GLN A 93 10.54 8.95 -6.59
CA GLN A 93 9.92 10.28 -6.54
C GLN A 93 8.40 10.18 -6.28
N LEU A 94 7.69 9.24 -6.92
CA LEU A 94 6.28 8.99 -6.62
C LEU A 94 6.07 8.53 -5.17
N MET A 95 6.93 7.66 -4.64
CA MET A 95 6.87 7.23 -3.23
C MET A 95 7.01 8.41 -2.28
N LYS A 96 7.94 9.34 -2.54
CA LYS A 96 8.11 10.55 -1.72
C LYS A 96 6.91 11.48 -1.76
N LEU A 97 6.36 11.73 -2.95
CA LEU A 97 5.17 12.57 -3.13
C LEU A 97 3.96 11.98 -2.40
N SER A 98 3.70 10.69 -2.63
CA SER A 98 2.63 9.97 -1.96
C SER A 98 2.82 9.97 -0.45
N SER A 99 4.05 9.73 0.03
CA SER A 99 4.35 9.73 1.45
C SER A 99 4.12 11.08 2.11
N GLN A 100 4.60 12.17 1.50
CA GLN A 100 4.34 13.50 2.02
C GLN A 100 2.83 13.77 2.09
N LYS A 101 2.09 13.51 1.00
CA LYS A 101 0.63 13.71 0.97
C LYS A 101 -0.11 12.89 2.03
N MET A 102 0.26 11.62 2.18
CA MET A 102 -0.42 10.69 3.10
C MET A 102 0.01 10.84 4.57
N ILE A 103 1.17 11.47 4.84
CA ILE A 103 1.63 11.79 6.20
C ILE A 103 1.07 13.13 6.68
N THR A 104 1.16 14.19 5.85
CA THR A 104 0.85 15.56 6.28
C THR A 104 -0.56 16.02 5.87
N GLY A 105 -1.19 15.31 4.92
CA GLY A 105 -2.42 15.74 4.27
C GLY A 105 -2.23 16.75 3.13
N ALA A 106 -1.01 17.26 2.90
CA ALA A 106 -0.73 18.25 1.86
C ALA A 106 0.64 18.07 1.23
N VAL A 107 0.72 18.26 -0.09
CA VAL A 107 1.97 18.18 -0.85
C VAL A 107 2.04 19.34 -1.83
N SER A 108 3.21 19.96 -1.95
CA SER A 108 3.50 20.97 -2.97
C SER A 108 4.56 20.38 -3.88
N LEU A 109 4.35 20.46 -5.19
CA LEU A 109 5.29 19.93 -6.19
C LEU A 109 6.62 20.69 -6.13
N GLU A 110 6.58 21.98 -5.79
CA GLU A 110 7.72 22.90 -5.67
C GLU A 110 8.62 22.58 -4.46
N SER A 111 8.13 21.76 -3.52
CA SER A 111 8.93 21.29 -2.39
C SER A 111 9.95 20.21 -2.80
N PHE A 112 9.87 19.72 -4.04
CA PHE A 112 10.72 18.67 -4.57
C PHE A 112 11.67 19.20 -5.63
N LYS A 113 12.83 18.56 -5.74
CA LYS A 113 13.72 18.77 -6.88
C LYS A 113 12.98 18.46 -8.20
N PRO A 114 13.43 19.03 -9.33
CA PRO A 114 12.93 18.66 -10.64
C PRO A 114 12.87 17.14 -10.81
N MET A 115 11.79 16.66 -11.43
CA MET A 115 11.40 15.27 -11.52
C MET A 115 11.62 14.73 -12.94
N ASP A 116 12.88 14.66 -13.36
CA ASP A 116 13.28 14.26 -14.72
C ASP A 116 12.89 12.81 -15.09
N ASP A 117 12.59 11.99 -14.09
CA ASP A 117 12.20 10.57 -14.22
C ASP A 117 10.69 10.34 -14.07
N VAL A 118 9.89 11.41 -14.01
CA VAL A 118 8.43 11.35 -13.89
C VAL A 118 7.76 12.07 -15.06
N ILE A 119 6.81 11.39 -15.69
CA ILE A 119 5.94 11.98 -16.70
C ILE A 119 4.69 12.54 -16.02
N ALA A 120 4.30 13.76 -16.38
CA ALA A 120 3.13 14.43 -15.84
C ALA A 120 2.07 14.67 -16.92
N VAL A 121 0.81 14.38 -16.61
CA VAL A 121 -0.35 14.64 -17.47
C VAL A 121 -1.41 15.41 -16.66
N LEU A 122 -1.75 16.61 -17.10
CA LEU A 122 -2.82 17.38 -16.48
C LEU A 122 -4.20 16.78 -16.85
N PRO A 123 -5.10 16.50 -15.89
CA PRO A 123 -6.50 16.15 -16.18
C PRO A 123 -7.24 17.32 -16.85
N ASN A 124 -8.43 17.07 -17.41
CA ASN A 124 -9.25 18.12 -18.03
C ASN A 124 -9.48 19.31 -17.10
N GLU A 125 -9.94 19.07 -15.86
CA GLU A 125 -10.04 20.09 -14.81
C GLU A 125 -8.77 20.07 -13.95
N ASN A 126 -8.06 21.19 -13.90
CA ASN A 126 -6.76 21.31 -13.26
C ASN A 126 -6.46 22.78 -12.89
N GLU A 127 -5.31 23.03 -12.27
CA GLU A 127 -4.93 24.37 -11.84
C GLU A 127 -4.94 25.41 -12.97
N LEU A 128 -4.47 25.04 -14.17
CA LEU A 128 -4.44 25.94 -15.31
C LEU A 128 -5.84 26.25 -15.83
N THR A 129 -6.85 25.40 -15.62
CA THR A 129 -8.23 25.73 -16.01
C THR A 129 -8.77 26.91 -15.19
N VAL A 130 -8.48 26.91 -13.89
CA VAL A 130 -8.84 28.01 -12.98
C VAL A 130 -8.05 29.28 -13.30
N LEU A 131 -6.72 29.17 -13.44
CA LEU A 131 -5.86 30.31 -13.71
C LEU A 131 -6.13 30.92 -15.09
N PHE A 132 -6.34 30.12 -16.13
CA PHE A 132 -6.58 30.64 -17.48
C PHE A 132 -7.88 31.45 -17.56
N SER A 133 -8.91 31.05 -16.79
CA SER A 133 -10.17 31.77 -16.73
C SER A 133 -10.10 33.11 -15.99
N SER A 134 -9.13 33.26 -15.07
CA SER A 134 -9.01 34.43 -14.19
C SER A 134 -7.87 35.37 -14.60
N ASP A 135 -6.68 34.84 -14.85
CA ASP A 135 -5.47 35.58 -15.19
C ASP A 135 -4.52 34.73 -16.07
N VAL A 136 -4.55 34.99 -17.39
CA VAL A 136 -3.71 34.30 -18.38
C VAL A 136 -2.21 34.49 -18.11
N GLN A 137 -1.79 35.61 -17.50
CA GLN A 137 -0.37 35.82 -17.18
C GLN A 137 0.06 34.88 -16.05
N GLN A 138 -0.77 34.68 -15.03
CA GLN A 138 -0.51 33.68 -13.98
C GLN A 138 -0.55 32.26 -14.53
N ALA A 139 -1.50 31.94 -15.41
CA ALA A 139 -1.54 30.64 -16.10
C ALA A 139 -0.24 30.37 -16.88
N THR A 140 0.29 31.39 -17.57
CA THR A 140 1.55 31.28 -18.33
C THR A 140 2.75 31.04 -17.41
N LYS A 141 2.85 31.77 -16.30
CA LYS A 141 3.91 31.54 -15.29
C LYS A 141 3.80 30.15 -14.68
N ARG A 142 2.59 29.69 -14.39
CA ARG A 142 2.36 28.36 -13.82
C ARG A 142 2.72 27.24 -14.79
N LEU A 143 2.39 27.41 -16.06
CA LEU A 143 2.82 26.49 -17.12
C LEU A 143 4.36 26.38 -17.18
N GLN A 144 5.08 27.50 -17.13
CA GLN A 144 6.54 27.50 -17.10
C GLN A 144 7.08 26.74 -15.89
N ALA A 145 6.49 26.93 -14.71
CA ALA A 145 6.88 26.20 -13.51
C ALA A 145 6.68 24.67 -13.67
N PHE A 146 5.59 24.22 -14.30
CA PHE A 146 5.43 22.79 -14.60
C PHE A 146 6.46 22.26 -15.59
N GLN A 147 6.75 23.03 -16.64
CA GLN A 147 7.76 22.66 -17.63
C GLN A 147 9.17 22.60 -17.03
N GLU A 148 9.50 23.48 -16.09
CA GLU A 148 10.75 23.42 -15.32
C GLU A 148 10.77 22.23 -14.34
N GLN A 149 9.61 21.87 -13.77
CA GLN A 149 9.51 20.79 -12.79
C GLN A 149 9.64 19.40 -13.43
N PHE A 150 9.04 19.17 -14.60
CA PHE A 150 8.96 17.85 -15.24
C PHE A 150 9.80 17.73 -16.52
N GLY A 151 10.18 18.86 -17.12
CA GLY A 151 10.77 18.89 -18.45
C GLY A 151 9.72 18.97 -19.57
N ASN A 152 10.08 19.60 -20.68
CA ASN A 152 9.16 19.86 -21.80
C ASN A 152 8.66 18.58 -22.50
N ASP A 153 9.49 17.54 -22.56
CA ASP A 153 9.16 16.29 -23.27
C ASP A 153 8.33 15.31 -22.43
N ASP A 154 8.26 15.54 -21.12
CA ASP A 154 7.60 14.68 -20.13
C ASP A 154 6.39 15.36 -19.45
N PHE A 155 5.98 16.54 -19.94
CA PHE A 155 4.80 17.27 -19.48
C PHE A 155 3.72 17.38 -20.58
N PHE A 156 2.52 16.88 -20.28
CA PHE A 156 1.40 16.79 -21.22
C PHE A 156 0.13 17.38 -20.62
N TYR A 157 -0.80 17.77 -21.49
CA TYR A 157 -2.19 18.01 -21.09
C TYR A 157 -3.08 16.86 -21.56
N GLY A 158 -4.00 16.44 -20.70
CA GLY A 158 -4.86 15.28 -20.93
C GLY A 158 -6.02 15.62 -21.88
N ILE A 159 -6.37 14.68 -22.76
CA ILE A 159 -7.61 14.65 -23.54
C ILE A 159 -8.45 13.47 -23.04
N ALA A 160 -9.49 13.78 -22.25
CA ALA A 160 -10.38 12.77 -21.70
C ALA A 160 -11.23 12.10 -22.80
N TYR A 161 -11.35 10.77 -22.72
CA TYR A 161 -12.16 9.97 -23.63
C TYR A 161 -13.63 10.41 -23.62
N GLN A 162 -14.18 10.71 -24.81
CA GLN A 162 -15.59 11.09 -25.02
C GLN A 162 -16.07 12.32 -24.22
N GLN A 163 -15.15 13.23 -23.87
CA GLN A 163 -15.46 14.49 -23.18
C GLN A 163 -15.19 15.69 -24.11
N PRO A 164 -15.85 16.85 -23.87
CA PRO A 164 -15.60 18.05 -24.64
C PRO A 164 -14.19 18.62 -24.38
N ILE A 165 -13.64 19.28 -25.39
CA ILE A 165 -12.41 20.07 -25.26
C ILE A 165 -12.71 21.38 -24.55
N LEU A 166 -11.86 21.73 -23.59
CA LEU A 166 -11.92 22.98 -22.84
C LEU A 166 -11.02 24.05 -23.48
N PRO A 167 -11.37 25.34 -23.41
CA PRO A 167 -10.58 26.43 -24.01
C PRO A 167 -9.11 26.47 -23.56
N VAL A 168 -8.84 26.07 -22.32
CA VAL A 168 -7.47 25.98 -21.77
C VAL A 168 -6.61 24.94 -22.50
N GLN A 169 -7.20 23.86 -23.03
CA GLN A 169 -6.47 22.83 -23.78
C GLN A 169 -6.05 23.35 -25.16
N GLU A 170 -6.90 24.15 -25.82
CA GLU A 170 -6.55 24.86 -27.05
C GLU A 170 -5.43 25.87 -26.81
N TRP A 171 -5.49 26.59 -25.67
CA TRP A 171 -4.41 27.47 -25.25
C TRP A 171 -3.11 26.70 -24.99
N LEU A 172 -3.12 25.56 -24.29
CA LEU A 172 -1.94 24.72 -24.05
C LEU A 172 -1.32 24.21 -25.36
N ALA A 173 -2.15 23.82 -26.33
CA ALA A 173 -1.70 23.47 -27.67
C ALA A 173 -1.00 24.66 -28.36
N SER A 174 -1.53 25.88 -28.23
CA SER A 174 -0.87 27.09 -28.75
C SER A 174 0.48 27.39 -28.08
N GLN A 175 0.66 26.95 -26.83
CA GLN A 175 1.92 27.01 -26.09
C GLN A 175 2.86 25.84 -26.41
N ARG A 176 2.51 24.97 -27.38
CA ARG A 176 3.29 23.80 -27.80
C ARG A 176 3.46 22.73 -26.71
N VAL A 177 2.53 22.65 -25.77
CA VAL A 177 2.44 21.50 -24.87
C VAL A 177 1.80 20.34 -25.64
N ALA A 178 2.32 19.12 -25.50
CA ALA A 178 1.78 17.97 -26.20
C ALA A 178 0.51 17.42 -25.51
N PRO A 179 -0.52 16.99 -26.27
CA PRO A 179 -1.69 16.31 -25.69
C PRO A 179 -1.37 14.85 -25.35
N ALA A 180 -2.03 14.29 -24.34
CA ALA A 180 -2.04 12.85 -24.06
C ALA A 180 -3.47 12.35 -23.85
N ALA A 181 -3.85 11.25 -24.50
CA ALA A 181 -5.13 10.59 -24.29
C ALA A 181 -5.22 9.96 -22.90
N TYR A 182 -6.34 10.17 -22.20
CA TYR A 182 -6.61 9.47 -20.95
C TYR A 182 -8.10 9.11 -20.80
N HIS A 183 -8.36 8.05 -20.05
CA HIS A 183 -9.70 7.61 -19.69
C HIS A 183 -9.66 7.13 -18.25
N LEU A 184 -10.05 7.99 -17.29
CA LEU A 184 -10.00 7.61 -15.88
C LEU A 184 -11.14 6.63 -15.58
N ILE A 185 -10.78 5.37 -15.32
CA ILE A 185 -11.74 4.30 -15.00
C ILE A 185 -11.74 3.97 -13.50
N ASN A 186 -12.89 3.58 -12.98
CA ASN A 186 -13.09 3.15 -11.59
C ASN A 186 -14.02 1.92 -11.44
N SER A 187 -14.40 1.33 -12.57
CA SER A 187 -15.14 0.08 -12.67
C SER A 187 -14.67 -0.73 -13.88
N LEU A 188 -14.91 -2.04 -13.87
CA LEU A 188 -14.61 -2.90 -15.02
C LEU A 188 -15.80 -3.01 -15.95
N HIS A 189 -17.02 -2.91 -15.42
CA HIS A 189 -18.26 -3.05 -16.17
C HIS A 189 -19.21 -1.89 -15.91
N LYS A 190 -20.01 -1.53 -16.92
CA LYS A 190 -20.96 -0.40 -16.87
C LYS A 190 -21.98 -0.56 -15.74
N GLU A 191 -22.35 -1.80 -15.46
CA GLU A 191 -23.33 -2.18 -14.43
C GLU A 191 -22.83 -1.86 -13.01
N GLU A 192 -21.53 -1.65 -12.82
CA GLU A 192 -20.93 -1.32 -11.52
C GLU A 192 -20.98 0.17 -11.19
N ALA A 193 -21.34 1.05 -12.13
CA ALA A 193 -21.38 2.51 -11.92
C ALA A 193 -22.21 2.90 -10.69
N PHE A 194 -23.33 2.23 -10.47
CA PHE A 194 -24.15 2.45 -9.28
C PHE A 194 -23.46 1.98 -7.98
N ALA A 195 -22.72 0.87 -8.02
CA ALA A 195 -21.96 0.40 -6.86
C ALA A 195 -20.81 1.36 -6.50
N VAL A 196 -20.16 1.95 -7.50
CA VAL A 196 -19.17 3.02 -7.30
C VAL A 196 -19.80 4.25 -6.64
N ASN A 197 -20.98 4.69 -7.09
CA ASN A 197 -21.71 5.78 -6.43
C ASN A 197 -22.00 5.45 -4.96
N VAL A 198 -22.49 4.24 -4.67
CA VAL A 198 -22.70 3.77 -3.28
C VAL A 198 -21.40 3.80 -2.46
N LEU A 199 -20.24 3.46 -3.04
CA LEU A 199 -18.95 3.61 -2.34
C LEU A 199 -18.66 5.06 -1.97
N HIS A 200 -18.89 6.02 -2.87
CA HIS A 200 -18.74 7.44 -2.58
C HIS A 200 -19.67 7.88 -1.44
N ARG A 201 -20.94 7.46 -1.44
CA ARG A 201 -21.87 7.71 -0.33
C ARG A 201 -21.40 7.09 0.98
N ILE A 202 -20.82 5.88 0.95
CA ILE A 202 -20.22 5.26 2.14
C ILE A 202 -19.06 6.12 2.68
N LYS A 203 -18.23 6.68 1.79
CA LYS A 203 -17.10 7.57 2.13
C LYS A 203 -17.57 8.90 2.72
N GLU A 204 -18.58 9.52 2.12
CA GLU A 204 -19.18 10.78 2.57
C GLU A 204 -20.04 10.62 3.84
N GLY A 205 -20.50 9.41 4.13
CA GLY A 205 -21.41 9.13 5.24
C GLY A 205 -22.86 9.57 4.99
N THR A 206 -23.24 9.75 3.73
CA THR A 206 -24.55 10.24 3.27
C THR A 206 -25.48 9.09 2.85
N GLN A 207 -26.79 9.37 2.78
CA GLN A 207 -27.81 8.41 2.35
C GLN A 207 -28.34 8.78 0.96
N ILE A 208 -28.88 7.80 0.26
CA ILE A 208 -29.62 8.02 -0.98
C ILE A 208 -31.02 8.53 -0.63
N GLU A 209 -31.31 9.77 -1.00
CA GLU A 209 -32.64 10.37 -0.82
C GLU A 209 -33.60 9.93 -1.94
N ASP A 210 -33.16 10.02 -3.20
CA ASP A 210 -33.91 9.58 -4.38
C ASP A 210 -33.09 8.61 -5.24
N LEU A 211 -33.49 7.34 -5.20
CA LEU A 211 -32.83 6.26 -5.92
C LEU A 211 -33.00 6.36 -7.45
N ARG A 212 -34.07 6.96 -7.95
CA ARG A 212 -34.26 7.15 -9.41
C ARG A 212 -33.33 8.24 -9.92
N GLN A 213 -33.31 9.36 -9.22
CA GLN A 213 -32.45 10.48 -9.59
C GLN A 213 -30.97 10.07 -9.61
N GLU A 214 -30.51 9.31 -8.61
CA GLU A 214 -29.13 8.83 -8.59
C GLU A 214 -28.78 7.95 -9.80
N ILE A 215 -29.73 7.13 -10.27
CA ILE A 215 -29.51 6.25 -11.42
C ILE A 215 -29.49 7.04 -12.73
N GLU A 216 -30.34 8.05 -12.87
CA GLU A 216 -30.38 8.91 -14.05
C GLU A 216 -29.11 9.77 -14.20
N GLN A 217 -28.42 10.05 -13.10
CA GLN A 217 -27.19 10.84 -13.07
C GLN A 217 -25.90 10.01 -13.12
N LEU A 218 -25.98 8.69 -13.29
CA LEU A 218 -24.79 7.84 -13.36
C LEU A 218 -23.97 8.12 -14.61
N THR A 219 -22.69 8.36 -14.41
CA THR A 219 -21.69 8.43 -15.48
C THR A 219 -20.96 7.09 -15.58
N ASP A 220 -20.78 6.62 -16.82
CA ASP A 220 -20.02 5.41 -17.11
C ASP A 220 -18.51 5.72 -17.13
N HIS A 221 -17.79 5.09 -16.21
CA HIS A 221 -16.33 5.12 -16.11
C HIS A 221 -15.75 3.71 -16.13
N SER A 222 -16.39 2.81 -16.89
CA SER A 222 -15.96 1.42 -17.03
C SER A 222 -14.87 1.24 -18.08
N LEU A 223 -14.11 0.15 -17.96
CA LEU A 223 -13.12 -0.23 -18.96
C LEU A 223 -13.80 -0.60 -20.29
N SER A 224 -13.52 0.18 -21.33
CA SER A 224 -13.96 -0.07 -22.71
C SER A 224 -12.95 -0.92 -23.48
N ALA A 225 -13.36 -1.46 -24.64
CA ALA A 225 -12.47 -2.24 -25.48
C ALA A 225 -11.38 -1.36 -26.12
N ALA A 226 -10.16 -1.88 -26.23
CA ALA A 226 -9.01 -1.13 -26.73
C ALA A 226 -9.23 -0.54 -28.14
N ASN A 227 -9.89 -1.30 -29.02
CA ASN A 227 -10.19 -0.86 -30.38
C ASN A 227 -11.21 0.28 -30.44
N GLN A 228 -12.14 0.36 -29.49
CA GLN A 228 -13.14 1.43 -29.42
C GLN A 228 -12.47 2.75 -29.04
N GLN A 229 -11.64 2.74 -27.99
CA GLN A 229 -10.86 3.92 -27.60
C GLN A 229 -9.95 4.38 -28.73
N GLN A 230 -9.20 3.43 -29.32
CA GLN A 230 -8.30 3.73 -30.42
C GLN A 230 -9.03 4.36 -31.61
N ALA A 231 -10.18 3.81 -32.02
CA ALA A 231 -10.93 4.35 -33.15
C ALA A 231 -11.41 5.78 -32.88
N TRP A 232 -11.95 6.05 -31.69
CA TRP A 232 -12.41 7.38 -31.31
C TRP A 232 -11.27 8.40 -31.32
N TYR A 233 -10.14 8.07 -30.69
CA TYR A 233 -8.98 8.97 -30.70
C TYR A 233 -8.37 9.14 -32.09
N ALA A 234 -8.33 8.09 -32.92
CA ALA A 234 -7.83 8.20 -34.29
C ALA A 234 -8.66 9.17 -35.14
N GLU A 235 -9.96 9.24 -34.89
CA GLU A 235 -10.88 10.16 -35.57
C GLU A 235 -10.79 11.59 -35.03
N HIS A 236 -10.65 11.78 -33.72
CA HIS A 236 -10.78 13.10 -33.09
C HIS A 236 -9.43 13.72 -32.67
N PHE A 237 -8.53 12.94 -32.07
CA PHE A 237 -7.26 13.41 -31.48
C PHE A 237 -6.13 12.37 -31.64
N PRO A 238 -5.66 12.10 -32.88
CA PRO A 238 -4.70 11.02 -33.15
C PRO A 238 -3.35 11.24 -32.46
N GLU A 239 -2.92 12.50 -32.32
CA GLU A 239 -1.68 12.86 -31.62
C GLU A 239 -1.74 12.50 -30.13
N ALA A 240 -2.88 12.73 -29.47
CA ALA A 240 -3.06 12.42 -28.06
C ALA A 240 -2.88 10.91 -27.79
N TRP A 241 -3.42 10.06 -28.67
CA TRP A 241 -3.24 8.61 -28.57
C TRP A 241 -1.80 8.16 -28.79
N GLN A 242 -1.12 8.76 -29.79
CA GLN A 242 0.29 8.46 -30.06
C GLN A 242 1.19 8.84 -28.88
N ASN A 243 0.95 10.00 -28.27
CA ASN A 243 1.69 10.45 -27.09
C ASN A 243 1.41 9.55 -25.88
N THR A 244 0.18 9.06 -25.65
CA THR A 244 -0.09 8.08 -24.59
C THR A 244 0.67 6.78 -24.80
N LEU A 245 0.81 6.31 -26.05
CA LEU A 245 1.66 5.16 -26.35
C LEU A 245 3.16 5.48 -26.10
N LYS A 246 3.62 6.69 -26.43
CA LYS A 246 4.99 7.14 -26.13
C LYS A 246 5.26 7.19 -24.62
N ILE A 247 4.33 7.73 -23.84
CA ILE A 247 4.40 7.72 -22.37
C ILE A 247 4.53 6.29 -21.88
N ALA A 248 3.65 5.40 -22.35
CA ALA A 248 3.65 4.00 -21.98
C ALA A 248 4.99 3.32 -22.33
N ASP A 249 5.59 3.65 -23.47
CA ASP A 249 6.87 3.10 -23.93
C ASP A 249 8.06 3.55 -23.09
N ASN A 250 8.04 4.81 -22.68
CA ASN A 250 9.07 5.44 -21.86
C ASN A 250 9.04 4.97 -20.40
N CYS A 251 7.93 4.40 -19.94
CA CYS A 251 7.84 3.76 -18.62
C CYS A 251 8.41 2.35 -18.66
N GLN A 252 9.58 2.15 -18.04
CA GLN A 252 10.29 0.88 -17.89
C GLN A 252 10.71 0.72 -16.43
N LEU A 253 9.71 0.47 -15.58
CA LEU A 253 9.94 0.23 -14.15
C LEU A 253 10.19 -1.26 -13.90
N GLU A 254 11.36 -1.57 -13.35
CA GLU A 254 11.66 -2.85 -12.72
C GLU A 254 11.74 -2.64 -11.22
N LEU A 255 10.92 -3.36 -10.46
CA LEU A 255 10.93 -3.29 -9.00
C LEU A 255 12.00 -4.24 -8.46
N PRO A 256 12.94 -3.76 -7.62
CA PRO A 256 13.89 -4.62 -6.96
C PRO A 256 13.16 -5.40 -5.85
N ILE A 257 12.83 -6.66 -6.15
CA ILE A 257 12.17 -7.60 -5.25
C ILE A 257 13.17 -8.59 -4.67
N HIS A 258 12.84 -9.16 -3.51
CA HIS A 258 13.63 -10.15 -2.79
C HIS A 258 15.06 -9.67 -2.49
N GLN A 259 15.19 -8.38 -2.19
CA GLN A 259 16.44 -7.82 -1.72
C GLN A 259 16.78 -8.37 -0.32
N THR A 260 18.03 -8.23 0.08
CA THR A 260 18.47 -8.53 1.45
C THR A 260 18.79 -7.21 2.14
N LEU A 261 17.75 -6.51 2.59
CA LEU A 261 17.86 -5.22 3.27
C LEU A 261 17.83 -5.46 4.77
N LEU A 262 18.99 -5.85 5.31
CA LEU A 262 19.16 -6.07 6.74
C LEU A 262 19.52 -4.74 7.41
N PRO A 263 18.87 -4.39 8.53
CA PRO A 263 19.24 -3.21 9.30
C PRO A 263 20.56 -3.43 10.04
N HIS A 264 21.33 -2.38 10.23
CA HIS A 264 22.54 -2.32 11.02
C HIS A 264 22.26 -1.82 12.43
N TYR A 265 22.89 -2.48 13.40
CA TYR A 265 22.88 -2.02 14.77
C TYR A 265 23.93 -0.90 14.93
N PRO A 266 23.57 0.28 15.47
CA PRO A 266 24.49 1.41 15.54
C PRO A 266 25.63 1.14 16.52
N LEU A 267 26.82 0.84 15.97
CA LEU A 267 28.07 0.61 16.70
C LEU A 267 29.12 1.62 16.25
N ASP A 268 29.86 2.20 17.21
CA ASP A 268 30.83 3.24 16.90
C ASP A 268 32.11 2.69 16.23
N ASN A 269 32.76 1.69 16.84
CA ASN A 269 34.12 1.25 16.45
C ASN A 269 34.34 -0.26 16.53
N GLN A 270 33.28 -1.06 16.41
CA GLN A 270 33.38 -2.52 16.43
C GLN A 270 32.36 -3.11 15.46
N SER A 271 32.70 -4.26 14.87
CA SER A 271 31.78 -5.00 14.01
C SER A 271 30.73 -5.74 14.84
N ALA A 272 29.54 -5.92 14.25
CA ALA A 272 28.39 -6.54 14.92
C ALA A 272 28.70 -7.95 15.44
N ASP A 273 29.44 -8.75 14.67
CA ASP A 273 29.85 -10.12 15.04
C ASP A 273 30.72 -10.15 16.31
N ASN A 274 31.72 -9.26 16.38
CA ASN A 274 32.61 -9.19 17.53
C ASN A 274 31.88 -8.67 18.77
N TYR A 275 31.04 -7.64 18.60
CA TYR A 275 30.26 -7.09 19.70
C TYR A 275 29.24 -8.10 20.24
N LEU A 276 28.49 -8.77 19.35
CA LEU A 276 27.53 -9.81 19.72
C LEU A 276 28.21 -10.97 20.46
N ARG A 277 29.38 -11.40 19.99
CA ARG A 277 30.17 -12.44 20.62
C ARG A 277 30.59 -12.03 22.04
N GLU A 278 31.23 -10.87 22.20
CA GLU A 278 31.67 -10.37 23.51
C GLU A 278 30.50 -10.22 24.49
N LEU A 279 29.38 -9.69 23.99
CA LEU A 279 28.13 -9.54 24.73
C LEU A 279 27.61 -10.90 25.23
N CYS A 280 27.53 -11.90 24.36
CA CYS A 280 27.04 -13.23 24.71
C CYS A 280 27.94 -13.91 25.74
N PHE A 281 29.26 -13.87 25.58
CA PHE A 281 30.17 -14.51 26.55
C PHE A 281 30.10 -13.86 27.93
N ARG A 282 29.95 -12.53 27.98
CA ARG A 282 29.74 -11.81 29.24
C ARG A 282 28.42 -12.23 29.88
N LEU A 283 27.31 -12.14 29.16
CA LEU A 283 25.97 -12.46 29.66
C LEU A 283 25.80 -13.95 30.02
N LEU A 284 26.51 -14.86 29.34
CA LEU A 284 26.49 -16.29 29.67
C LEU A 284 26.94 -16.52 31.11
N SER A 285 28.00 -15.84 31.55
CA SER A 285 28.53 -15.96 32.91
C SER A 285 27.59 -15.38 33.97
N GLU A 286 26.81 -14.35 33.61
CA GLU A 286 25.82 -13.73 34.48
C GLU A 286 24.56 -14.61 34.62
N ARG A 287 24.08 -15.16 33.50
CA ARG A 287 22.83 -15.95 33.42
C ARG A 287 23.01 -17.39 33.90
N ILE A 288 24.19 -17.98 33.67
CA ILE A 288 24.53 -19.36 34.03
C ILE A 288 25.87 -19.38 34.79
N PRO A 289 25.86 -19.16 36.12
CA PRO A 289 27.09 -19.07 36.92
C PRO A 289 27.96 -20.34 36.91
N GLN A 290 27.41 -21.49 36.52
CA GLN A 290 28.12 -22.76 36.36
C GLN A 290 28.00 -23.32 34.94
N ALA A 291 28.15 -22.48 33.92
CA ALA A 291 28.18 -22.91 32.53
C ALA A 291 29.33 -23.92 32.31
N ASP A 292 28.98 -25.15 31.94
CA ASP A 292 29.95 -26.19 31.58
C ASP A 292 30.41 -26.06 30.11
N ALA A 293 31.32 -26.96 29.69
CA ALA A 293 31.87 -26.95 28.33
C ALA A 293 30.79 -27.04 27.22
N ARG A 294 29.64 -27.68 27.50
CA ARG A 294 28.56 -27.82 26.51
C ARG A 294 27.94 -26.48 26.16
N TYR A 295 27.80 -25.57 27.13
CA TYR A 295 27.30 -24.22 26.90
C TYR A 295 28.27 -23.40 26.06
N GLN A 296 29.57 -23.48 26.35
CA GLN A 296 30.59 -22.74 25.60
C GLN A 296 30.67 -23.23 24.15
N GLU A 297 30.74 -24.56 23.94
CA GLU A 297 30.77 -25.17 22.61
C GLU A 297 29.52 -24.85 21.79
N ARG A 298 28.33 -24.94 22.41
CA ARG A 298 27.06 -24.61 21.74
C ARG A 298 26.98 -23.13 21.38
N LEU A 299 27.37 -22.23 22.29
CA LEU A 299 27.33 -20.79 22.05
C LEU A 299 28.28 -20.40 20.90
N GLU A 300 29.49 -20.94 20.91
CA GLU A 300 30.50 -20.74 19.86
C GLU A 300 29.98 -21.19 18.48
N TYR A 301 29.34 -22.37 18.43
CA TYR A 301 28.74 -22.89 17.21
C TYR A 301 27.61 -21.99 16.71
N GLU A 302 26.65 -21.65 17.57
CA GLU A 302 25.51 -20.80 17.19
C GLU A 302 25.96 -19.43 16.68
N LEU A 303 26.88 -18.76 17.39
CA LEU A 303 27.46 -17.48 16.96
C LEU A 303 28.15 -17.61 15.59
N SER A 304 28.87 -18.70 15.34
CA SER A 304 29.51 -18.93 14.05
C SER A 304 28.50 -19.08 12.91
N VAL A 305 27.33 -19.67 13.17
CA VAL A 305 26.27 -19.84 12.18
C VAL A 305 25.55 -18.51 11.93
N ILE A 306 25.21 -17.78 12.99
CA ILE A 306 24.59 -16.45 12.91
C ILE A 306 25.45 -15.51 12.07
N HIS A 307 26.75 -15.48 12.33
CA HIS A 307 27.69 -14.66 11.59
C HIS A 307 27.79 -15.06 10.10
N LYS A 308 27.92 -16.37 9.82
CA LYS A 308 27.96 -16.87 8.44
C LYS A 308 26.71 -16.54 7.63
N MET A 309 25.56 -16.43 8.29
CA MET A 309 24.29 -16.08 7.66
C MET A 309 24.02 -14.56 7.61
N GLY A 310 24.85 -13.76 8.30
CA GLY A 310 24.76 -12.30 8.30
C GLY A 310 23.68 -11.73 9.22
N PHE A 311 23.29 -12.46 10.28
CA PHE A 311 22.22 -12.03 11.19
C PHE A 311 22.73 -11.40 12.50
N ASP A 312 24.01 -11.03 12.57
CA ASP A 312 24.61 -10.45 13.79
C ASP A 312 23.84 -9.19 14.25
N ASP A 313 23.60 -8.24 13.34
CA ASP A 313 22.86 -7.01 13.60
C ASP A 313 21.42 -7.28 14.05
N TYR A 314 20.75 -8.25 13.44
CA TYR A 314 19.38 -8.63 13.80
C TYR A 314 19.29 -9.06 15.26
N PHE A 315 20.19 -9.94 15.72
CA PHE A 315 20.22 -10.37 17.12
C PHE A 315 20.53 -9.20 18.07
N LEU A 316 21.41 -8.28 17.67
CA LEU A 316 21.71 -7.09 18.46
C LEU A 316 20.52 -6.15 18.58
N ILE A 317 19.76 -5.92 17.51
CA ILE A 317 18.56 -5.08 17.53
C ILE A 317 17.51 -5.68 18.46
N ILE A 318 17.25 -7.00 18.33
CA ILE A 318 16.28 -7.69 19.17
C ILE A 318 16.74 -7.70 20.64
N TRP A 319 18.01 -7.99 20.91
CA TRP A 319 18.59 -7.91 22.25
C TRP A 319 18.40 -6.53 22.85
N ASP A 320 18.68 -5.47 22.10
CA ASP A 320 18.63 -4.10 22.59
C ASP A 320 17.19 -3.68 22.96
N VAL A 321 16.21 -4.10 22.17
CA VAL A 321 14.78 -3.92 22.50
C VAL A 321 14.43 -4.65 23.79
N MET A 322 14.90 -5.89 23.97
CA MET A 322 14.68 -6.67 25.19
C MET A 322 15.38 -6.07 26.41
N ALA A 323 16.62 -5.59 26.24
CA ALA A 323 17.39 -4.94 27.29
C ALA A 323 16.73 -3.63 27.75
N PHE A 324 16.17 -2.85 26.81
CA PHE A 324 15.33 -1.69 27.13
C PHE A 324 14.09 -2.11 27.93
N ALA A 325 13.34 -3.11 27.46
CA ALA A 325 12.16 -3.60 28.14
C ALA A 325 12.46 -4.04 29.59
N HIS A 326 13.53 -4.79 29.82
CA HIS A 326 13.94 -5.21 31.16
C HIS A 326 14.38 -4.05 32.04
N ARG A 327 15.13 -3.07 31.49
CA ARG A 327 15.55 -1.87 32.24
C ARG A 327 14.36 -1.04 32.70
N GLU A 328 13.36 -0.87 31.84
CA GLU A 328 12.12 -0.13 32.14
C GLU A 328 11.06 -1.00 32.84
N GLN A 329 11.43 -2.20 33.29
CA GLN A 329 10.56 -3.14 34.03
C GLN A 329 9.28 -3.49 33.26
N ILE A 330 9.36 -3.58 31.93
CA ILE A 330 8.31 -4.11 31.06
C ILE A 330 8.39 -5.64 31.11
N VAL A 331 7.32 -6.29 31.56
CA VAL A 331 7.25 -7.75 31.65
C VAL A 331 7.07 -8.33 30.25
N THR A 332 8.14 -8.88 29.69
CA THR A 332 8.09 -9.58 28.40
C THR A 332 7.64 -11.02 28.57
N GLY A 333 7.07 -11.63 27.52
CA GLY A 333 6.81 -13.07 27.51
C GLY A 333 8.10 -13.89 27.57
N ALA A 334 7.99 -15.18 27.89
CA ALA A 334 9.14 -16.10 27.99
C ALA A 334 9.82 -16.41 26.65
N GLY A 335 9.34 -15.82 25.55
CA GLY A 335 9.68 -16.17 24.17
C GLY A 335 8.84 -17.35 23.66
N ARG A 336 8.57 -17.36 22.35
CA ARG A 336 7.78 -18.43 21.70
C ARG A 336 8.39 -18.82 20.36
N GLY A 337 7.83 -19.89 19.79
CA GLY A 337 8.26 -20.41 18.49
C GLY A 337 9.62 -21.11 18.55
N SER A 338 10.34 -21.11 17.43
CA SER A 338 11.63 -21.79 17.33
C SER A 338 12.77 -21.05 18.03
N ALA A 339 12.64 -19.75 18.31
CA ALA A 339 13.67 -18.94 18.96
C ALA A 339 14.16 -19.53 20.29
N ALA A 340 13.28 -20.23 21.04
CA ALA A 340 13.62 -20.91 22.29
C ALA A 340 14.66 -22.05 22.13
N GLY A 341 14.94 -22.49 20.90
CA GLY A 341 16.00 -23.47 20.61
C GLY A 341 17.42 -22.89 20.56
N SER A 342 17.57 -21.56 20.60
CA SER A 342 18.87 -20.89 20.54
C SER A 342 19.41 -20.54 21.92
N LEU A 343 20.64 -20.99 22.20
CA LEU A 343 21.38 -20.57 23.38
C LEU A 343 21.75 -19.09 23.31
N VAL A 344 22.05 -18.55 22.11
CA VAL A 344 22.27 -17.10 21.92
C VAL A 344 21.03 -16.31 22.34
N ALA A 345 19.83 -16.70 21.90
CA ALA A 345 18.58 -16.04 22.30
C ALA A 345 18.33 -16.14 23.82
N TYR A 346 18.63 -17.29 24.43
CA TYR A 346 18.55 -17.44 25.89
C TYR A 346 19.52 -16.49 26.61
N VAL A 347 20.80 -16.48 26.23
CA VAL A 347 21.84 -15.66 26.86
C VAL A 347 21.54 -14.16 26.75
N LEU A 348 21.01 -13.72 25.61
CA LEU A 348 20.59 -12.33 25.38
C LEU A 348 19.28 -11.95 26.08
N SER A 349 18.69 -12.84 26.86
CA SER A 349 17.40 -12.62 27.52
C SER A 349 16.24 -12.37 26.55
N ILE A 350 16.36 -12.88 25.32
CA ILE A 350 15.26 -12.88 24.34
C ILE A 350 14.26 -13.99 24.71
N THR A 351 14.75 -15.11 25.24
CA THR A 351 13.93 -16.23 25.71
C THR A 351 14.33 -16.66 27.12
N ASP A 352 13.39 -17.18 27.90
CA ASP A 352 13.63 -17.62 29.28
C ASP A 352 13.78 -19.13 29.46
N VAL A 353 13.81 -19.88 28.36
CA VAL A 353 13.95 -21.35 28.36
C VAL A 353 15.39 -21.75 28.06
N ASP A 354 16.02 -22.51 28.95
CA ASP A 354 17.37 -23.06 28.71
C ASP A 354 17.32 -24.19 27.66
N PRO A 355 17.86 -23.98 26.44
CA PRO A 355 17.77 -24.98 25.38
C PRO A 355 18.62 -26.23 25.64
N ILE A 356 19.71 -26.13 26.42
CA ILE A 356 20.54 -27.29 26.74
C ILE A 356 19.86 -28.17 27.77
N GLN A 357 19.24 -27.56 28.79
CA GLN A 357 18.48 -28.31 29.81
C GLN A 357 17.32 -29.10 29.19
N TYR A 358 16.59 -28.49 28.26
CA TYR A 358 15.41 -29.09 27.62
C TYR A 358 15.71 -29.78 26.27
N GLN A 359 16.99 -29.89 25.88
CA GLN A 359 17.44 -30.55 24.65
C GLN A 359 16.79 -29.97 23.37
N LEU A 360 16.62 -28.65 23.35
CA LEU A 360 16.07 -27.93 22.20
C LEU A 360 17.14 -27.75 21.12
N LEU A 361 16.72 -27.88 19.87
CA LEU A 361 17.59 -27.87 18.70
C LEU A 361 17.68 -26.47 18.10
N PHE A 362 18.90 -25.97 17.89
CA PHE A 362 19.15 -24.67 17.26
C PHE A 362 18.79 -24.69 15.78
N GLU A 363 19.07 -25.79 15.09
CA GLU A 363 18.83 -25.96 13.65
C GLU A 363 17.34 -25.92 13.29
N ARG A 364 16.45 -26.09 14.27
CA ARG A 364 15.02 -25.88 14.09
C ARG A 364 14.67 -24.39 13.97
N PHE A 365 15.48 -23.52 14.57
CA PHE A 365 15.37 -22.08 14.45
C PHE A 365 16.13 -21.56 13.24
N LEU A 366 17.41 -21.91 13.14
CA LEU A 366 18.30 -21.33 12.16
C LEU A 366 19.18 -22.45 11.58
N ASN A 367 18.90 -22.81 10.33
CA ASN A 367 19.56 -23.92 9.66
C ASN A 367 20.60 -23.40 8.66
N PRO A 368 21.89 -23.73 8.80
CA PRO A 368 22.93 -23.28 7.87
C PRO A 368 22.75 -23.79 6.44
N GLU A 369 22.06 -24.92 6.23
CA GLU A 369 21.81 -25.50 4.90
C GLU A 369 20.64 -24.84 4.17
N ARG A 370 19.83 -24.04 4.88
CA ARG A 370 18.67 -23.37 4.33
C ARG A 370 18.69 -21.90 4.74
N TYR A 371 19.01 -21.02 3.80
CA TYR A 371 18.90 -19.59 4.04
C TYR A 371 17.43 -19.19 4.23
N THR A 372 17.02 -19.08 5.49
CA THR A 372 15.73 -18.56 5.92
C THR A 372 15.97 -17.44 6.91
N MET A 373 15.26 -16.33 6.75
CA MET A 373 15.31 -15.24 7.71
C MET A 373 14.80 -15.73 9.08
N PRO A 374 15.50 -15.40 10.18
CA PRO A 374 15.04 -15.70 11.52
C PRO A 374 13.77 -14.91 11.84
N ASP A 375 12.81 -15.57 12.46
CA ASP A 375 11.56 -14.96 12.91
C ASP A 375 11.50 -15.01 14.43
N ILE A 376 11.82 -13.89 15.09
CA ILE A 376 11.74 -13.71 16.54
C ILE A 376 10.55 -12.82 16.87
N ASP A 377 9.53 -13.46 17.44
CA ASP A 377 8.37 -12.80 18.02
C ASP A 377 8.70 -12.26 19.42
N LEU A 378 8.53 -10.96 19.63
CA LEU A 378 8.65 -10.34 20.96
C LEU A 378 7.26 -10.11 21.57
N ASP A 379 7.01 -10.78 22.69
CA ASP A 379 5.78 -10.64 23.47
C ASP A 379 5.89 -9.47 24.45
N ILE A 380 5.13 -8.40 24.22
CA ILE A 380 5.14 -7.17 25.00
C ILE A 380 3.72 -6.91 25.56
N PRO A 381 3.57 -6.43 26.80
CA PRO A 381 2.25 -6.08 27.33
C PRO A 381 1.56 -5.02 26.47
N ASP A 382 0.30 -5.24 26.13
CA ASP A 382 -0.51 -4.34 25.28
C ASP A 382 -0.42 -2.86 25.70
N ASN A 383 -0.43 -2.62 27.02
CA ASN A 383 -0.44 -1.29 27.61
C ASN A 383 0.93 -0.59 27.63
N ARG A 384 2.03 -1.28 27.32
CA ARG A 384 3.40 -0.73 27.30
C ARG A 384 4.12 -0.94 25.96
N ARG A 385 3.44 -1.50 24.96
CA ARG A 385 3.97 -1.72 23.60
C ARG A 385 4.41 -0.41 22.95
N GLU A 386 3.65 0.66 23.15
CA GLU A 386 3.95 1.99 22.61
C GLU A 386 5.32 2.51 23.10
N GLU A 387 5.66 2.30 24.38
CA GLU A 387 6.96 2.73 24.93
C GLU A 387 8.14 2.09 24.20
N VAL A 388 8.00 0.81 23.85
CA VAL A 388 9.03 0.07 23.10
C VAL A 388 9.11 0.55 21.65
N LEU A 389 7.97 0.79 21.02
CA LEU A 389 7.92 1.33 19.65
C LEU A 389 8.56 2.72 19.57
N LEU A 390 8.29 3.58 20.55
CA LEU A 390 8.89 4.91 20.63
C LEU A 390 10.40 4.84 20.90
N TYR A 391 10.85 3.89 21.73
CA TYR A 391 12.28 3.63 21.92
C TYR A 391 12.98 3.28 20.60
N VAL A 392 12.42 2.33 19.83
CA VAL A 392 12.95 1.93 18.53
C VAL A 392 12.96 3.12 17.56
N LYS A 393 11.85 3.87 17.45
CA LYS A 393 11.81 5.09 16.64
C LYS A 393 12.90 6.09 17.02
N ASN A 394 13.11 6.34 18.31
CA ASN A 394 14.10 7.32 18.78
C ASN A 394 15.54 6.84 18.57
N LYS A 395 15.79 5.53 18.65
CA LYS A 395 17.12 4.96 18.49
C LYS A 395 17.57 4.89 17.03
N TYR A 396 16.71 4.38 16.15
CA TYR A 396 17.04 4.20 14.72
C TYR A 396 16.65 5.39 13.85
N GLY A 397 15.77 6.27 14.35
CA GLY A 397 15.31 7.47 13.66
C GLY A 397 13.95 7.28 12.97
N GLN A 398 13.18 8.36 12.90
CA GLN A 398 11.81 8.35 12.37
C GLN A 398 11.74 7.95 10.88
N GLU A 399 12.74 8.31 10.08
CA GLU A 399 12.78 7.96 8.65
C GLU A 399 13.18 6.50 8.39
N HIS A 400 13.58 5.77 9.42
CA HIS A 400 14.14 4.41 9.35
C HIS A 400 13.23 3.37 9.99
N VAL A 401 12.16 3.79 10.68
CA VAL A 401 11.24 2.91 11.41
C VAL A 401 9.80 3.20 10.98
N ALA A 402 9.08 2.15 10.62
CA ALA A 402 7.64 2.23 10.35
C ALA A 402 6.92 0.97 10.84
N GLN A 403 5.64 1.14 11.21
CA GLN A 403 4.73 0.01 11.37
C GLN A 403 4.24 -0.48 10.02
N ILE A 404 3.78 -1.72 9.95
CA ILE A 404 3.28 -2.32 8.71
C ILE A 404 1.76 -2.10 8.56
N ALA A 405 1.30 -1.68 7.39
CA ALA A 405 -0.14 -1.59 7.10
C ALA A 405 -0.82 -2.95 6.89
N THR A 406 -2.12 -2.95 7.17
CA THR A 406 -3.07 -4.00 6.81
C THR A 406 -4.32 -3.33 6.24
N PHE A 407 -5.07 -4.05 5.41
CA PHE A 407 -6.33 -3.54 4.87
C PHE A 407 -7.50 -4.28 5.49
N GLY A 408 -8.38 -3.53 6.15
CA GLY A 408 -9.69 -4.04 6.56
C GLY A 408 -10.56 -4.20 5.32
N THR A 409 -10.97 -5.42 4.98
CA THR A 409 -11.82 -5.69 3.80
C THR A 409 -13.31 -5.64 4.12
N MET A 410 -14.13 -5.33 3.12
CA MET A 410 -15.59 -5.39 3.17
C MET A 410 -16.12 -6.83 3.22
N ALA A 411 -16.06 -7.46 4.41
CA ALA A 411 -16.62 -8.80 4.64
C ALA A 411 -18.15 -8.82 4.53
N ALA A 412 -18.75 -9.99 4.22
CA ALA A 412 -20.18 -10.18 3.92
C ALA A 412 -21.16 -9.40 4.84
N LYS A 413 -20.97 -9.45 6.16
CA LYS A 413 -21.84 -8.72 7.11
C LYS A 413 -21.55 -7.21 7.13
N MET A 414 -20.28 -6.83 7.03
CA MET A 414 -19.86 -5.43 7.06
C MET A 414 -20.37 -4.70 5.82
N VAL A 415 -20.21 -5.29 4.65
CA VAL A 415 -20.64 -4.69 3.38
C VAL A 415 -22.17 -4.49 3.34
N LEU A 416 -22.95 -5.47 3.79
CA LEU A 416 -24.42 -5.34 3.87
C LEU A 416 -24.84 -4.22 4.83
N ARG A 417 -24.11 -4.04 5.93
CA ARG A 417 -24.38 -2.95 6.88
C ARG A 417 -24.05 -1.59 6.28
N ASP A 418 -22.91 -1.47 5.60
CA ASP A 418 -22.48 -0.21 4.99
C ASP A 418 -23.40 0.21 3.84
N VAL A 419 -23.71 -0.72 2.93
CA VAL A 419 -24.68 -0.51 1.83
C VAL A 419 -26.07 -0.24 2.41
N GLY A 420 -26.51 -1.05 3.39
CA GLY A 420 -27.80 -0.86 4.06
C GLY A 420 -27.96 0.55 4.66
N ARG A 421 -26.90 1.09 5.28
CA ARG A 421 -26.90 2.46 5.82
C ARG A 421 -27.10 3.50 4.74
N VAL A 422 -26.41 3.39 3.60
CA VAL A 422 -26.56 4.30 2.46
C VAL A 422 -27.97 4.26 1.90
N PHE A 423 -28.59 3.08 1.85
CA PHE A 423 -29.98 2.94 1.44
C PHE A 423 -30.99 3.40 2.48
N GLY A 424 -30.57 3.82 3.68
CA GLY A 424 -31.46 4.27 4.76
C GLY A 424 -32.14 3.12 5.52
N LEU A 425 -31.51 1.95 5.62
CA LEU A 425 -32.02 0.89 6.50
C LEU A 425 -31.95 1.33 7.96
N SER A 426 -33.03 1.11 8.70
CA SER A 426 -33.04 1.24 10.16
C SER A 426 -32.09 0.22 10.81
N GLN A 427 -31.68 0.48 12.06
CA GLN A 427 -30.85 -0.45 12.82
C GLN A 427 -31.49 -1.85 12.94
N SER A 428 -32.83 -1.92 13.03
CA SER A 428 -33.58 -3.17 13.08
C SER A 428 -33.45 -3.96 11.77
N GLU A 429 -33.62 -3.28 10.62
CA GLU A 429 -33.45 -3.89 9.31
C GLU A 429 -32.01 -4.36 9.09
N ALA A 430 -31.02 -3.52 9.38
CA ALA A 430 -29.60 -3.89 9.27
C ALA A 430 -29.24 -5.11 10.13
N ASN A 431 -29.78 -5.18 11.35
CA ASN A 431 -29.61 -6.35 12.21
C ASN A 431 -30.29 -7.60 11.63
N ARG A 432 -31.44 -7.47 10.97
CA ARG A 432 -32.13 -8.56 10.27
C ARG A 432 -31.29 -9.11 9.12
N TRP A 433 -30.69 -8.24 8.31
CA TRP A 433 -29.74 -8.62 7.26
C TRP A 433 -28.51 -9.33 7.82
N SER A 434 -27.88 -8.78 8.86
CA SER A 434 -26.69 -9.36 9.49
C SER A 434 -26.94 -10.77 10.08
N ARG A 435 -28.10 -10.98 10.69
CA ARG A 435 -28.52 -12.29 11.23
C ARG A 435 -28.85 -13.32 10.15
N ALA A 436 -29.23 -12.88 8.95
CA ALA A 436 -29.49 -13.78 7.83
C ALA A 436 -28.21 -14.40 7.25
N ILE A 437 -27.03 -13.84 7.55
CA ILE A 437 -25.73 -14.38 7.14
C ILE A 437 -25.24 -15.43 8.16
N PRO A 438 -25.01 -16.70 7.74
CA PRO A 438 -24.52 -17.74 8.64
C PRO A 438 -23.17 -17.41 9.27
N ASN A 439 -22.97 -17.82 10.52
CA ASN A 439 -21.69 -17.69 11.22
C ASN A 439 -20.75 -18.82 10.81
N ALA A 440 -19.97 -18.62 9.74
CA ALA A 440 -18.91 -19.53 9.33
C ALA A 440 -17.64 -18.75 8.97
N LEU A 441 -16.48 -19.39 9.16
CA LEU A 441 -15.21 -18.86 8.70
C LEU A 441 -15.23 -18.67 7.17
N LYS A 442 -14.71 -17.53 6.70
CA LYS A 442 -14.64 -17.16 5.28
C LYS A 442 -16.00 -17.24 4.55
N MET A 443 -17.08 -16.82 5.24
CA MET A 443 -18.40 -16.71 4.63
C MET A 443 -18.44 -15.58 3.59
N THR A 444 -19.00 -15.88 2.41
CA THR A 444 -19.23 -14.91 1.32
C THR A 444 -20.72 -14.70 1.10
N LEU A 445 -21.11 -13.61 0.43
CA LEU A 445 -22.52 -13.34 0.11
C LEU A 445 -23.12 -14.37 -0.84
N ASP A 446 -22.34 -14.87 -1.79
CA ASP A 446 -22.80 -15.94 -2.70
C ASP A 446 -23.07 -17.24 -1.96
N ARG A 447 -22.15 -17.64 -1.07
CA ARG A 447 -22.33 -18.82 -0.23
C ARG A 447 -23.50 -18.65 0.75
N ALA A 448 -23.61 -17.48 1.38
CA ALA A 448 -24.69 -17.17 2.31
C ALA A 448 -26.06 -17.23 1.62
N TYR A 449 -26.18 -16.81 0.36
CA TYR A 449 -27.43 -16.86 -0.40
C TYR A 449 -27.86 -18.30 -0.73
N GLN A 450 -26.90 -19.18 -1.03
CA GLN A 450 -27.18 -20.60 -1.25
C GLN A 450 -27.62 -21.31 0.04
N GLU A 451 -26.95 -21.03 1.16
CA GLU A 451 -27.17 -21.71 2.44
C GLU A 451 -28.36 -21.16 3.24
N SER A 452 -28.62 -19.85 3.18
CA SER A 452 -29.62 -19.17 4.03
C SER A 452 -30.92 -18.92 3.28
N LYS A 453 -32.00 -19.62 3.67
CA LYS A 453 -33.35 -19.33 3.18
C LYS A 453 -33.81 -17.92 3.56
N ALA A 454 -33.49 -17.49 4.79
CA ALA A 454 -33.86 -16.16 5.30
C ALA A 454 -33.22 -15.02 4.49
N LEU A 455 -31.99 -15.21 4.01
CA LEU A 455 -31.35 -14.22 3.14
C LEU A 455 -32.06 -14.12 1.79
N ARG A 456 -32.41 -15.26 1.17
CA ARG A 456 -33.15 -15.27 -0.10
C ARG A 456 -34.50 -14.56 0.00
N GLU A 457 -35.28 -14.89 1.04
CA GLU A 457 -36.56 -14.24 1.31
C GLU A 457 -36.40 -12.72 1.53
N LEU A 458 -35.30 -12.26 2.12
CA LEU A 458 -35.01 -10.82 2.27
C LEU A 458 -34.69 -10.15 0.92
N VAL A 459 -33.83 -10.77 0.11
CA VAL A 459 -33.39 -10.24 -1.19
C VAL A 459 -34.58 -10.11 -2.15
N GLU A 460 -35.48 -11.08 -2.14
CA GLU A 460 -36.66 -11.16 -3.02
C GLU A 460 -37.85 -10.31 -2.53
N LEU A 461 -37.77 -9.74 -1.32
CA LEU A 461 -38.89 -9.03 -0.70
C LEU A 461 -39.35 -7.79 -1.49
N ASN A 462 -38.41 -7.04 -2.05
CA ASN A 462 -38.67 -5.84 -2.86
C ASN A 462 -37.43 -5.44 -3.67
N GLU A 463 -37.62 -4.55 -4.65
CA GLU A 463 -36.55 -4.09 -5.54
C GLU A 463 -35.39 -3.40 -4.79
N ARG A 464 -35.69 -2.62 -3.74
CA ARG A 464 -34.67 -1.97 -2.89
C ARG A 464 -33.73 -3.02 -2.27
N ASN A 465 -34.28 -4.09 -1.71
CA ASN A 465 -33.51 -5.17 -1.10
C ASN A 465 -32.69 -5.95 -2.13
N THR A 466 -33.25 -6.19 -3.31
CA THR A 466 -32.52 -6.81 -4.43
C THR A 466 -31.29 -5.97 -4.80
N ARG A 467 -31.45 -4.65 -4.91
CA ARG A 467 -30.34 -3.72 -5.22
C ARG A 467 -29.30 -3.65 -4.10
N ILE A 468 -29.72 -3.60 -2.83
CA ILE A 468 -28.79 -3.66 -1.68
C ILE A 468 -27.89 -4.89 -1.79
N TYR A 469 -28.47 -6.06 -2.06
CA TYR A 469 -27.70 -7.30 -2.17
C TYR A 469 -26.78 -7.32 -3.40
N GLN A 470 -27.25 -6.85 -4.56
CA GLN A 470 -26.45 -6.76 -5.78
C GLN A 470 -25.23 -5.86 -5.58
N VAL A 471 -25.43 -4.65 -5.05
CA VAL A 471 -24.33 -3.73 -4.74
C VAL A 471 -23.39 -4.36 -3.71
N ALA A 472 -23.93 -4.92 -2.62
CA ALA A 472 -23.11 -5.55 -1.59
C ALA A 472 -22.25 -6.70 -2.16
N LYS A 473 -22.74 -7.45 -3.14
CA LYS A 473 -21.99 -8.50 -3.83
C LYS A 473 -20.83 -7.92 -4.66
N THR A 474 -21.05 -6.83 -5.39
CA THR A 474 -19.97 -6.14 -6.13
C THR A 474 -18.90 -5.61 -5.19
N LEU A 475 -19.30 -5.07 -4.03
CA LEU A 475 -18.40 -4.46 -3.07
C LEU A 475 -17.70 -5.45 -2.13
N GLU A 476 -18.14 -6.72 -2.09
CA GLU A 476 -17.59 -7.73 -1.19
C GLU A 476 -16.09 -7.97 -1.44
N GLY A 477 -15.32 -7.94 -0.36
CA GLY A 477 -13.88 -8.20 -0.36
C GLY A 477 -13.02 -7.02 -0.81
N LEU A 478 -13.60 -5.87 -1.18
CA LEU A 478 -12.82 -4.67 -1.46
C LEU A 478 -12.15 -4.14 -0.17
N PRO A 479 -10.93 -3.56 -0.25
CA PRO A 479 -10.33 -2.85 0.87
C PRO A 479 -11.18 -1.64 1.25
N ARG A 480 -11.43 -1.49 2.56
CA ARG A 480 -12.32 -0.46 3.12
C ARG A 480 -11.58 0.67 3.81
N HIS A 481 -10.60 0.32 4.62
CA HIS A 481 -9.80 1.24 5.42
C HIS A 481 -8.42 0.63 5.65
N VAL A 482 -7.44 1.49 5.87
CA VAL A 482 -6.12 1.10 6.34
C VAL A 482 -6.20 0.84 7.84
N SER A 483 -5.47 -0.15 8.33
CA SER A 483 -5.26 -0.43 9.75
C SER A 483 -3.81 -0.81 9.99
N THR A 484 -3.32 -0.66 11.22
CA THR A 484 -1.96 -1.05 11.58
C THR A 484 -1.89 -2.55 11.86
N HIS A 485 -0.83 -3.23 11.38
CA HIS A 485 -0.56 -4.61 11.74
C HIS A 485 -0.38 -4.72 13.26
N ALA A 486 -1.00 -5.74 13.86
CA ALA A 486 -1.01 -5.88 15.31
C ALA A 486 0.39 -6.06 15.92
N ALA A 487 1.37 -6.48 15.11
CA ALA A 487 2.73 -6.78 15.58
C ALA A 487 3.85 -6.11 14.77
N GLY A 488 3.64 -5.86 13.48
CA GLY A 488 4.73 -5.76 12.52
C GLY A 488 5.37 -4.38 12.48
N VAL A 489 6.68 -4.35 12.67
CA VAL A 489 7.55 -3.17 12.58
C VAL A 489 8.66 -3.47 11.57
N VAL A 490 9.07 -2.44 10.83
CA VAL A 490 10.19 -2.51 9.90
C VAL A 490 11.24 -1.51 10.34
N ILE A 491 12.50 -1.94 10.29
CA ILE A 491 13.68 -1.11 10.54
C ILE A 491 14.60 -1.23 9.34
N SER A 492 15.13 -0.10 8.86
CA SER A 492 15.99 -0.02 7.68
C SER A 492 17.11 0.99 7.87
N ASP A 493 18.29 0.69 7.34
CA ASP A 493 19.42 1.64 7.33
C ASP A 493 19.24 2.77 6.33
N ASP A 494 18.66 2.44 5.18
CA ASP A 494 18.23 3.45 4.22
C ASP A 494 16.91 4.07 4.69
N LYS A 495 16.65 5.30 4.24
CA LYS A 495 15.38 5.96 4.50
C LYS A 495 14.25 5.14 3.91
N LEU A 496 13.26 4.79 4.73
CA LEU A 496 12.14 3.95 4.29
C LEU A 496 11.38 4.53 3.11
N VAL A 497 11.27 5.87 3.02
CA VAL A 497 10.59 6.55 1.91
C VAL A 497 11.24 6.30 0.53
N ASP A 498 12.51 5.88 0.50
CA ASP A 498 13.23 5.51 -0.73
C ASP A 498 13.00 4.05 -1.14
N LEU A 499 12.40 3.23 -0.26
CA LEU A 499 12.19 1.79 -0.43
C LEU A 499 10.71 1.41 -0.50
N VAL A 500 9.88 2.03 0.33
CA VAL A 500 8.44 1.81 0.43
C VAL A 500 7.69 3.13 0.64
N PRO A 501 6.48 3.28 0.08
CA PRO A 501 5.67 4.45 0.37
C PRO A 501 5.15 4.40 1.81
N LEU A 502 5.01 5.56 2.45
CA LEU A 502 4.63 5.72 3.85
C LEU A 502 3.35 6.56 3.99
N GLN A 503 2.71 6.50 5.15
CA GLN A 503 1.52 7.27 5.48
C GLN A 503 1.48 7.55 6.98
N ALA A 504 0.60 8.46 7.41
CA ALA A 504 0.38 8.70 8.82
C ALA A 504 -0.07 7.40 9.52
N GLY A 505 0.67 7.01 10.56
CA GLY A 505 0.30 5.92 11.46
C GLY A 505 -0.28 6.42 12.77
N SER A 506 -0.40 5.51 13.74
CA SER A 506 -0.71 5.83 15.12
C SER A 506 0.51 6.38 15.86
N GLU A 507 0.27 7.22 16.88
CA GLU A 507 1.25 7.46 17.95
C GLU A 507 2.62 7.96 17.45
N GLU A 508 2.59 8.88 16.47
CA GLU A 508 3.76 9.53 15.86
C GLU A 508 4.72 8.59 15.08
N ILE A 509 4.38 7.33 14.88
CA ILE A 509 5.15 6.39 14.07
C ILE A 509 4.49 6.29 12.69
N TRP A 510 5.31 6.31 11.64
CA TRP A 510 4.80 6.18 10.29
C TRP A 510 4.34 4.75 10.00
N LEU A 511 3.37 4.63 9.11
CA LEU A 511 2.83 3.36 8.66
C LEU A 511 3.28 3.15 7.22
N THR A 512 3.66 1.94 6.84
CA THR A 512 3.88 1.61 5.43
C THR A 512 2.56 1.72 4.67
N GLN A 513 2.62 2.00 3.38
CA GLN A 513 1.49 1.89 2.47
C GLN A 513 1.28 0.44 1.98
N PHE A 514 2.30 -0.38 2.16
CA PHE A 514 2.37 -1.78 1.78
C PHE A 514 1.98 -2.73 2.91
N THR A 515 1.41 -3.88 2.55
CA THR A 515 1.10 -4.93 3.52
C THR A 515 2.35 -5.68 3.94
N MET A 516 2.22 -6.53 4.97
CA MET A 516 3.29 -7.41 5.45
C MET A 516 3.95 -8.22 4.32
N ASN A 517 3.16 -8.88 3.47
CA ASN A 517 3.71 -9.68 2.37
C ASN A 517 4.43 -8.80 1.34
N ASP A 518 3.95 -7.57 1.14
CA ASP A 518 4.55 -6.65 0.17
C ASP A 518 5.91 -6.12 0.67
N VAL A 519 5.99 -5.75 1.95
CA VAL A 519 7.23 -5.34 2.62
C VAL A 519 8.28 -6.46 2.58
N GLU A 520 7.87 -7.70 2.92
CA GLU A 520 8.75 -8.88 2.82
C GLU A 520 9.21 -9.13 1.38
N THR A 521 8.33 -8.92 0.40
CA THR A 521 8.66 -9.07 -1.03
C THR A 521 9.65 -8.03 -1.50
N VAL A 522 9.62 -6.79 -0.99
CA VAL A 522 10.65 -5.79 -1.27
C VAL A 522 12.01 -6.23 -0.72
N GLY A 523 12.01 -6.97 0.40
CA GLY A 523 13.22 -7.49 1.04
C GLY A 523 13.54 -6.83 2.40
N LEU A 524 12.60 -6.05 2.93
CA LEU A 524 12.72 -5.41 4.24
C LEU A 524 12.48 -6.42 5.36
N LEU A 525 13.33 -6.36 6.37
CA LEU A 525 13.21 -7.23 7.55
C LEU A 525 12.09 -6.74 8.47
N LYS A 526 11.11 -7.59 8.72
CA LYS A 526 10.08 -7.35 9.73
C LYS A 526 10.54 -7.81 11.12
N MET A 527 10.01 -7.16 12.13
CA MET A 527 10.08 -7.58 13.53
C MET A 527 8.67 -7.55 14.11
N ASP A 528 8.24 -8.64 14.73
CA ASP A 528 6.90 -8.73 15.32
C ASP A 528 6.95 -8.43 16.82
N PHE A 529 6.47 -7.24 17.17
CA PHE A 529 6.28 -6.78 18.55
C PHE A 529 4.82 -6.97 18.92
N LEU A 530 4.49 -8.11 19.52
CA LEU A 530 3.12 -8.49 19.79
C LEU A 530 2.64 -7.91 21.10
N GLY A 531 1.56 -7.15 21.01
CA GLY A 531 0.73 -6.85 22.16
C GLY A 531 0.07 -8.13 22.67
N CYS A 532 0.43 -8.54 23.89
CA CYS A 532 -0.22 -9.63 24.58
C CYS A 532 -0.89 -9.09 25.86
N ALA A 533 -2.04 -9.69 26.21
CA ALA A 533 -2.69 -9.51 27.51
C ALA A 533 -1.88 -10.22 28.62
N ILE A 534 -0.63 -9.84 28.78
CA ILE A 534 0.24 -10.22 29.88
C ILE A 534 -0.20 -9.36 31.05
N ARG A 535 -0.82 -10.00 32.04
CA ARG A 535 -1.29 -9.36 33.28
C ARG A 535 -0.21 -9.36 34.34
#